data_AF-A0AAV3SC16-F1
#
_entry.id   AF-A0AAV3SC16-F1
#
_cell.length_a   1.000
_cell.length_b   1.000
_cell.length_c   1.000
_cell.angle_alpha   90.00
_cell.angle_beta   90.00
_cell.angle_gamma   90.00
#
_symmetry.space_group_name_H-M   'P 1'
#
loop_
_entity.id
_entity.type
_entity.pdbx_description
1 polymer ?
#
loop_
_entity_poly.entity_id
_entity_poly.type
_entity_poly.pdbx_seq_one_letter_code
_entity_poly.pdbx_strand_id
1 'polypeptide(L)'
;MVDLTKIILIPEPSRDILNQREAVDYESHRRKYLSWLLTFGKNPDHADGYAQATISKRAYRIDKFYRWVWGQEDRYTTDVLASARILLIILQSLRISLDNSFNLINYWLLLSASD
;
A
#
# COMPACT_ATOMS: atom_id res chain seq x y z
N MET A 1 -23.12 -11.19 -7.83
CA MET A 1 -22.43 -10.82 -6.56
C MET A 1 -21.08 -11.53 -6.57
N VAL A 2 -19.97 -10.82 -6.34
CA VAL A 2 -18.62 -11.41 -6.39
C VAL A 2 -18.39 -12.28 -5.15
N ASP A 3 -17.89 -13.51 -5.34
CA ASP A 3 -17.63 -14.44 -4.22
C ASP A 3 -16.31 -14.09 -3.50
N LEU A 4 -16.46 -13.55 -2.29
CA LEU A 4 -15.36 -13.22 -1.37
C LEU A 4 -15.23 -14.20 -0.21
N THR A 5 -16.00 -15.29 -0.17
CA THR A 5 -16.05 -16.22 0.99
C THR A 5 -14.68 -16.83 1.32
N LYS A 6 -13.81 -16.98 0.33
CA LYS A 6 -12.44 -17.51 0.49
C LYS A 6 -11.39 -16.45 0.85
N ILE A 7 -11.79 -15.21 1.09
CA ILE A 7 -10.89 -14.11 1.44
C ILE A 7 -11.28 -13.57 2.81
N ILE A 8 -10.33 -13.61 3.74
CA ILE A 8 -10.50 -12.99 5.06
C ILE A 8 -10.52 -11.47 4.88
N LEU A 9 -11.67 -10.85 5.14
CA LEU A 9 -11.85 -9.41 4.98
C LEU A 9 -11.13 -8.61 6.06
N ILE A 10 -11.13 -9.05 7.32
CA ILE A 10 -10.32 -8.43 8.37
C ILE A 10 -9.37 -9.49 8.93
N PRO A 11 -8.07 -9.45 8.57
CA PRO A 11 -7.09 -10.33 9.18
C PRO A 11 -6.97 -10.08 10.69
N GLU A 12 -6.68 -11.12 11.46
CA GLU A 12 -6.57 -11.07 12.93
C GLU A 12 -5.76 -9.88 13.47
N PRO A 13 -4.54 -9.58 12.99
CA PRO A 13 -3.77 -8.48 13.59
C PRO A 13 -4.36 -7.10 13.30
N SER A 14 -5.30 -6.97 12.36
CA SER A 14 -6.09 -5.74 12.18
C SER A 14 -7.31 -5.74 13.09
N ARG A 15 -7.93 -6.91 13.33
CA ARG A 15 -9.03 -7.03 14.28
C ARG A 15 -8.62 -6.67 15.71
N ASP A 16 -7.40 -7.04 16.10
CA ASP A 16 -6.89 -6.78 17.46
C ASP A 16 -6.69 -5.30 17.81
N ILE A 17 -6.45 -4.47 16.80
CA ILE A 17 -6.11 -3.05 16.99
C ILE A 17 -7.25 -2.09 16.66
N LEU A 18 -8.27 -2.56 15.94
CA LEU A 18 -9.41 -1.75 15.53
C LEU A 18 -10.52 -1.86 16.57
N ASN A 19 -11.15 -0.72 16.88
CA ASN A 19 -12.41 -0.76 17.62
C ASN A 19 -13.56 -1.26 16.72
N GLN A 20 -14.73 -1.54 17.32
CA GLN A 20 -15.87 -2.10 16.60
C GLN A 20 -16.30 -1.24 15.39
N ARG A 21 -16.32 0.09 15.53
CA ARG A 21 -16.75 1.00 14.46
C ARG A 21 -15.74 0.99 13.30
N GLU A 22 -14.45 1.06 13.63
CA GLU A 22 -13.38 1.04 12.64
C GLU A 22 -13.30 -0.32 11.94
N ALA A 23 -13.55 -1.42 12.64
CA ALA A 23 -13.59 -2.75 12.05
C ALA A 23 -14.71 -2.87 11.00
N VAL A 24 -15.91 -2.37 11.30
CA VAL A 24 -17.04 -2.36 10.35
C VAL A 24 -16.76 -1.48 9.13
N ASP A 25 -16.20 -0.28 9.35
CA ASP A 25 -15.82 0.62 8.26
C ASP A 25 -14.73 0.01 7.39
N TYR A 26 -13.68 -0.55 8.00
CA TYR A 26 -12.56 -1.18 7.31
C TYR A 26 -12.98 -2.42 6.52
N GLU A 27 -13.87 -3.25 7.06
CA GLU A 27 -14.43 -4.39 6.35
C GLU A 27 -15.18 -3.95 5.10
N SER A 28 -16.01 -2.91 5.23
CA SER A 28 -16.81 -2.36 4.14
C SER A 28 -15.91 -1.80 3.03
N HIS A 29 -14.88 -1.04 3.43
CA HIS A 29 -13.87 -0.51 2.53
C HIS A 29 -13.13 -1.62 1.78
N ARG A 30 -12.64 -2.63 2.51
CA ARG A 30 -11.91 -3.77 1.91
C ARG A 30 -12.80 -4.59 0.98
N ARG A 31 -14.05 -4.85 1.37
CA ARG A 31 -15.01 -5.55 0.51
C ARG A 31 -15.17 -4.81 -0.82
N LYS A 32 -15.41 -3.50 -0.79
CA LYS A 32 -15.55 -2.68 -2.00
C LYS A 32 -14.31 -2.75 -2.88
N TYR A 33 -13.12 -2.58 -2.29
CA TYR A 33 -11.86 -2.60 -3.02
C TYR A 33 -11.54 -3.97 -3.63
N LEU A 34 -11.69 -5.06 -2.86
CA LEU A 34 -11.42 -6.42 -3.33
C LEU A 34 -12.43 -6.88 -4.39
N SER A 35 -13.71 -6.51 -4.26
CA SER A 35 -14.71 -6.73 -5.31
C SER A 35 -14.36 -5.99 -6.60
N TRP A 36 -13.88 -4.75 -6.49
CA TRP A 36 -13.42 -4.00 -7.65
C TRP A 36 -12.22 -4.68 -8.31
N LEU A 37 -11.23 -5.15 -7.55
CA LEU A 37 -10.09 -5.89 -8.10
C LEU A 37 -10.49 -7.19 -8.81
N LEU A 38 -11.49 -7.91 -8.27
CA LEU A 38 -12.02 -9.14 -8.87
C LEU A 38 -12.79 -8.90 -10.17
N THR A 39 -13.25 -7.68 -10.40
CA THR A 39 -14.11 -7.35 -11.55
C THR A 39 -13.35 -6.55 -12.61
N PHE A 40 -12.46 -5.64 -12.19
CA PHE A 40 -11.82 -4.65 -13.06
C PHE A 40 -10.30 -4.55 -12.86
N GLY A 41 -9.75 -5.16 -11.80
CA GLY A 41 -8.41 -4.84 -11.32
C GLY A 41 -7.26 -5.14 -12.28
N LYS A 42 -7.45 -6.02 -13.27
CA LYS A 42 -6.39 -6.42 -14.22
C LYS A 42 -6.42 -5.55 -15.48
N ASN A 43 -7.60 -5.36 -16.07
CA ASN A 43 -7.83 -4.44 -17.17
C ASN A 43 -9.22 -3.80 -17.03
N PRO A 44 -9.31 -2.57 -16.49
CA PRO A 44 -10.58 -1.89 -16.25
C PRO A 44 -11.40 -1.66 -17.52
N ASP A 45 -10.75 -1.31 -18.64
CA ASP A 45 -11.41 -0.98 -19.91
C ASP A 45 -12.14 -2.19 -20.51
N HIS A 46 -11.69 -3.40 -20.17
CA HIS A 46 -12.26 -4.66 -20.65
C HIS A 46 -13.05 -5.41 -19.57
N ALA A 47 -13.28 -4.82 -18.40
CA ALA A 47 -13.87 -5.50 -17.25
C ALA A 47 -13.19 -6.86 -16.94
N ASP A 48 -11.86 -6.91 -17.04
CA ASP A 48 -11.06 -8.07 -16.69
C ASP A 48 -10.49 -7.88 -15.28
N GLY A 49 -10.92 -8.73 -14.36
CA GLY A 49 -10.45 -8.75 -12.98
C GLY A 49 -9.24 -9.65 -12.77
N TYR A 50 -8.61 -9.55 -11.61
CA TYR A 50 -7.62 -10.55 -11.22
C TYR A 50 -8.29 -11.86 -10.77
N ALA A 51 -7.60 -12.98 -11.01
CA ALA A 51 -7.99 -14.26 -10.44
C ALA A 51 -8.07 -14.20 -8.90
N GLN A 52 -9.03 -14.92 -8.32
CA GLN A 52 -9.28 -14.94 -6.87
C GLN A 52 -8.01 -15.30 -6.07
N ALA A 53 -7.24 -16.30 -6.51
CA ALA A 53 -6.00 -16.71 -5.87
C ALA A 53 -4.95 -15.58 -5.81
N THR A 54 -4.88 -14.73 -6.84
CA THR A 54 -4.01 -13.55 -6.86
C THR A 54 -4.45 -12.53 -5.82
N ILE A 55 -5.76 -12.32 -5.72
CA ILE A 55 -6.34 -11.35 -4.78
C ILE A 55 -6.20 -11.82 -3.33
N SER A 56 -6.40 -13.09 -3.02
CA SER A 56 -6.18 -13.62 -1.66
C SER A 56 -4.77 -13.31 -1.15
N LYS A 57 -3.73 -13.49 -1.99
CA LYS A 57 -2.34 -13.15 -1.65
C LYS A 57 -2.13 -11.64 -1.49
N ARG A 58 -2.75 -10.83 -2.34
CA ARG A 58 -2.63 -9.36 -2.31
C ARG A 58 -3.38 -8.74 -1.14
N ALA A 59 -4.54 -9.27 -0.77
CA ALA A 59 -5.39 -8.76 0.31
C ALA A 59 -4.63 -8.69 1.65
N TYR A 60 -3.78 -9.69 1.93
CA TYR A 60 -2.94 -9.67 3.12
C TYR A 60 -1.84 -8.60 3.08
N ARG A 61 -1.22 -8.37 1.91
CA ARG A 61 -0.19 -7.32 1.75
C ARG A 61 -0.81 -5.92 1.87
N ILE A 62 -1.98 -5.72 1.28
CA ILE A 62 -2.75 -4.48 1.41
C ILE A 62 -3.07 -4.22 2.88
N ASP A 63 -3.52 -5.24 3.61
CA ASP A 63 -3.78 -5.13 5.05
C ASP A 63 -2.56 -4.66 5.85
N LYS A 64 -1.40 -5.29 5.60
CA LYS A 64 -0.15 -4.91 6.24
C LYS A 64 0.24 -3.45 5.93
N PHE A 65 -0.04 -2.98 4.71
CA PHE A 65 0.17 -1.58 4.34
C PHE A 65 -0.73 -0.65 5.13
N TYR A 66 -2.04 -0.91 5.23
CA TYR A 66 -2.95 -0.10 6.06
C TYR A 66 -2.50 -0.02 7.51
N ARG A 67 -2.17 -1.16 8.14
CA ARG A 67 -1.66 -1.17 9.51
C ARG A 67 -0.37 -0.38 9.68
N TRP A 68 0.53 -0.46 8.71
CA TRP A 68 1.73 0.35 8.72
C TRP A 68 1.40 1.84 8.68
N VAL A 69 0.46 2.27 7.83
CA VAL A 69 0.00 3.68 7.79
C VAL A 69 -0.60 4.09 9.13
N TRP A 70 -1.47 3.27 9.72
CA TRP A 70 -2.07 3.59 11.01
C TRP A 70 -1.03 3.77 12.11
N GLY A 71 0.04 2.96 12.10
CA GLY A 71 1.17 3.14 12.99
C GLY A 71 2.01 4.39 12.73
N GLN A 72 2.07 4.90 11.50
CA GLN A 72 2.78 6.16 11.17
C GLN A 72 1.97 7.42 11.51
N GLU A 73 0.65 7.31 11.41
CA GLU A 73 -0.30 8.41 11.61
C GLU A 73 -0.88 8.45 13.02
N ASP A 74 -0.61 7.41 13.80
CA ASP A 74 -1.20 7.13 15.13
C ASP A 74 -2.74 7.23 15.13
N ARG A 75 -3.35 6.85 14.00
CA ARG A 75 -4.81 6.87 13.82
C ARG A 75 -5.25 5.93 12.72
N TYR A 76 -6.47 5.44 12.85
CA TYR A 76 -7.18 4.74 11.79
C TYR A 76 -7.52 5.69 10.62
N THR A 77 -7.34 5.20 9.39
CA THR A 77 -7.82 5.87 8.15
C THR A 77 -7.99 4.87 7.01
N THR A 78 -9.02 5.06 6.18
CA THR A 78 -9.19 4.36 4.90
C THR A 78 -8.61 5.15 3.73
N ASP A 79 -8.37 6.45 3.91
CA ASP A 79 -7.72 7.33 2.95
C ASP A 79 -6.21 7.36 3.17
N VAL A 80 -5.55 6.38 2.57
CA VAL A 80 -4.09 6.26 2.60
C VAL A 80 -3.42 7.19 1.59
N LEU A 81 -4.09 7.60 0.51
CA LEU A 81 -3.47 8.41 -0.54
C LEU A 81 -3.46 9.90 -0.22
N ALA A 82 -4.49 10.41 0.48
CA ALA A 82 -4.52 11.81 0.92
C ALA A 82 -3.67 12.06 2.18
N SER A 83 -3.09 11.01 2.77
CA SER A 83 -2.28 11.16 3.98
C SER A 83 -0.95 11.83 3.66
N ALA A 84 -0.81 13.10 4.06
CA ALA A 84 0.37 13.91 3.78
C ALA A 84 1.69 13.27 4.23
N ARG A 85 1.70 12.45 5.30
CA ARG A 85 2.94 11.79 5.73
C ARG A 85 3.36 10.64 4.81
N ILE A 86 2.45 9.95 4.12
CA ILE A 86 2.85 8.91 3.15
C ILE A 86 3.61 9.55 1.99
N LEU A 87 3.13 10.69 1.51
CA LEU A 87 3.83 11.46 0.48
C LEU A 87 5.23 11.85 0.96
N LEU A 88 5.35 12.34 2.21
CA LEU A 88 6.65 12.68 2.80
C LEU A 88 7.58 11.47 2.95
N ILE A 89 7.09 10.30 3.34
CA ILE A 89 7.90 9.07 3.47
C ILE A 89 8.38 8.57 2.10
N ILE A 90 7.51 8.59 1.09
CA ILE A 90 7.89 8.24 -0.29
C ILE A 90 8.95 9.23 -0.81
N LEU A 91 8.73 10.53 -0.61
CA LEU A 91 9.68 11.57 -1.01
C LEU A 91 11.02 11.45 -0.28
N GLN A 92 11.03 11.16 1.02
CA GLN A 92 12.25 10.94 1.80
C GLN A 92 13.00 9.67 1.35
N SER A 93 12.28 8.59 1.07
CA SER A 93 12.86 7.33 0.59
C SER A 93 13.45 7.48 -0.83
N LEU A 94 12.78 8.23 -1.70
CA LEU A 94 13.28 8.59 -3.03
C LEU A 94 14.48 9.55 -2.94
N ARG A 95 14.51 10.46 -1.97
CA ARG A 95 15.64 11.37 -1.71
C ARG A 95 16.90 10.61 -1.27
N ILE A 96 16.76 9.65 -0.37
CA ILE A 96 17.88 8.78 0.07
C ILE A 96 18.45 7.96 -1.11
N SER A 97 17.60 7.53 -2.04
CA SER A 97 18.04 6.84 -3.25
C SER A 97 18.79 7.76 -4.25
N LEU A 98 18.49 9.06 -4.27
CA LEU A 98 19.14 10.04 -5.14
C LEU A 98 20.48 10.55 -4.57
N ASP A 99 20.62 10.61 -3.24
CA ASP A 99 21.91 10.92 -2.60
C ASP A 99 22.95 9.80 -2.80
N ASN A 100 22.50 8.55 -2.98
CA ASN A 100 23.41 7.43 -3.28
C ASN A 100 24.03 7.51 -4.68
N SER A 101 23.47 8.31 -5.59
CA SER A 101 24.07 8.64 -6.89
C SER A 101 24.94 9.90 -6.89
N PHE A 102 24.91 10.72 -5.84
CA PHE A 102 25.81 11.89 -5.71
C PHE A 102 27.26 11.49 -5.36
N ASN A 103 27.47 10.31 -4.77
CA ASN A 103 28.83 9.80 -4.53
C ASN A 103 29.58 9.48 -5.83
N LEU A 104 28.90 9.15 -6.93
CA LEU A 104 29.55 8.89 -8.21
C LEU A 104 29.98 10.19 -8.92
N ILE A 105 29.22 11.28 -8.78
CA ILE A 105 29.58 12.58 -9.37
C ILE A 105 30.81 13.18 -8.67
N ASN A 106 30.90 13.06 -7.35
CA ASN A 106 32.08 13.52 -6.60
C ASN A 106 33.33 12.67 -6.84
N TYR A 107 33.18 11.36 -7.10
CA TYR A 107 34.31 10.48 -7.43
C TYR A 107 34.95 10.83 -8.78
N TRP A 108 34.13 11.17 -9.78
CA TRP A 108 34.61 11.64 -11.08
C TRP A 108 35.21 13.05 -11.04
N LEU A 109 34.67 13.96 -10.21
CA LEU A 109 35.22 15.31 -10.04
C LEU A 109 36.59 15.29 -9.35
N LEU A 110 36.79 14.39 -8.37
CA LEU A 110 38.07 14.18 -7.70
C LEU A 110 39.12 13.53 -8.61
N LEU A 111 38.71 12.65 -9.52
CA LEU A 111 39.60 12.02 -10.51
C LEU A 111 39.94 12.93 -11.68
N SER A 112 39.07 13.89 -12.04
CA SER A 112 39.36 14.90 -13.08
C SER A 112 40.14 16.12 -12.58
N ALA A 113 40.28 16.26 -11.26
CA ALA A 113 41.01 17.35 -10.61
C ALA A 113 42.39 16.92 -10.09
N SER A 114 42.82 15.67 -10.37
CA SER A 114 44.11 15.11 -9.97
C SER A 114 45.14 15.02 -11.11
N ASP A 115 44.94 15.76 -12.19
CA ASP A 115 45.96 16.06 -13.22
C ASP A 115 46.40 17.53 -13.11
#